data_AF-A0A955JIY2-F1
#
_entry.id   AF-A0A955JIY2-F1
#
_cell.length_a   1.000
_cell.length_b   1.000
_cell.length_c   1.000
_cell.angle_alpha   90.00
_cell.angle_beta   90.00
_cell.angle_gamma   90.00
#
_symmetry.space_group_name_H-M   'P 1'
#
loop_
_entity.id
_entity.type
_entity.pdbx_description
1 polymer ?
#
loop_
_entity_poly.entity_id
_entity_poly.type
_entity_poly.pdbx_seq_one_letter_code
_entity_poly.pdbx_strand_id
1 'polypeptide(L)'
;MSKDVVERQISSYLWDGQQLSRQKRLFEAAVRFPTVNALRPLAAYAYYLAAKDQRSWAKKDVVLTQERLSGGKTIQVDKTVTLEKTDAAAAVSYGPANPHVTKNGGKARRLGVDEGLQYKSIKKRDILVVSHSRPILHRDVGVEAEVAKEFGLERDYDVVEAARNLIPAGFISPAAVLNHYPVDRTSDEVQAKALASDIRVTADYVRNASLARDASTLAHTPFVILDTRHGDAVISEEHPHLPAPQGGLAAHFVLPIVVGLELHNL
;
A
#
# COMPACT_ATOMS: atom_id res chain seq x y z
N MET A 1 10.64 -7.59 25.58
CA MET A 1 10.57 -9.05 25.29
C MET A 1 11.86 -9.46 24.56
N SER A 2 12.39 -10.68 24.67
CA SER A 2 13.57 -11.04 23.88
C SER A 2 13.18 -11.22 22.41
N LYS A 3 14.07 -10.83 21.48
CA LYS A 3 13.83 -10.90 20.03
C LYS A 3 13.35 -12.28 19.58
N ASP A 4 14.00 -13.34 20.07
CA ASP A 4 13.65 -14.73 19.76
C ASP A 4 12.22 -15.11 20.17
N VAL A 5 11.70 -14.54 21.26
CA VAL A 5 10.32 -14.78 21.71
C VAL A 5 9.33 -14.07 20.79
N VAL A 6 9.66 -12.86 20.32
CA VAL A 6 8.81 -12.10 19.39
C VAL A 6 8.77 -12.77 18.01
N GLU A 7 9.92 -13.23 17.51
CA GLU A 7 10.00 -13.90 16.21
C GLU A 7 9.20 -15.20 16.16
N ARG A 8 9.12 -15.94 17.28
CA ARG A 8 8.25 -17.13 17.38
C ARG A 8 6.76 -16.80 17.30
N GLN A 9 6.36 -15.55 17.46
CA GLN A 9 4.98 -15.11 17.24
C GLN A 9 4.68 -14.82 15.77
N ILE A 10 5.68 -14.75 14.90
CA ILE A 10 5.47 -14.59 13.46
C ILE A 10 5.04 -15.93 12.88
N SER A 11 3.93 -15.94 12.15
CA SER A 11 3.42 -17.15 11.50
C SER A 11 4.48 -17.80 10.61
N SER A 12 4.61 -19.12 10.70
CA SER A 12 5.48 -19.94 9.86
C SER A 12 5.11 -19.86 8.37
N TYR A 13 3.89 -19.43 8.06
CA TYR A 13 3.48 -19.09 6.70
C TYR A 13 4.26 -17.88 6.15
N LEU A 14 4.56 -16.87 6.96
CA LEU A 14 5.30 -15.69 6.49
C LEU A 14 6.81 -15.95 6.50
N TRP A 15 7.32 -16.54 7.58
CA TRP A 15 8.76 -16.62 7.84
C TRP A 15 9.16 -18.01 8.38
N ASP A 16 10.21 -18.61 7.82
CA ASP A 16 10.71 -19.93 8.25
C ASP A 16 11.85 -19.87 9.28
N GLY A 17 12.19 -18.66 9.75
CA GLY A 17 13.31 -18.39 10.65
C GLY A 17 14.51 -17.75 9.93
N GLN A 18 14.63 -17.89 8.62
CA GLN A 18 15.74 -17.33 7.83
C GLN A 18 15.28 -16.51 6.62
N GLN A 19 14.13 -16.85 6.06
CA GLN A 19 13.61 -16.26 4.84
C GLN A 19 12.08 -16.38 4.80
N LEU A 20 11.49 -15.81 3.75
CA LEU A 20 10.09 -16.04 3.45
C LEU A 20 9.83 -17.54 3.28
N SER A 21 8.75 -18.02 3.89
CA SER A 21 8.37 -19.43 3.77
C SER A 21 8.21 -19.83 2.30
N ARG A 22 8.33 -21.13 2.01
CA ARG A 22 8.09 -21.66 0.66
C ARG A 22 6.69 -21.30 0.15
N GLN A 23 5.67 -21.41 1.01
CA GLN A 23 4.27 -21.13 0.63
C GLN A 23 4.08 -19.67 0.27
N LYS A 24 4.59 -18.74 1.09
CA LYS A 24 4.51 -17.30 0.82
C LYS A 24 5.25 -16.93 -0.46
N ARG A 25 6.43 -17.51 -0.71
CA ARG A 25 7.17 -17.26 -1.97
C ARG A 25 6.42 -17.74 -3.20
N LEU A 26 5.73 -18.87 -3.12
CA LEU A 26 4.90 -19.39 -4.22
C LEU A 26 3.68 -18.50 -4.47
N PHE A 27 2.98 -18.11 -3.41
CA PHE A 27 1.87 -17.15 -3.50
C PHE A 27 2.34 -15.84 -4.17
N GLU A 28 3.42 -15.25 -3.65
CA GLU A 28 3.99 -14.02 -4.20
C GLU A 28 4.43 -14.18 -5.66
N ALA A 29 4.97 -15.34 -6.06
CA ALA A 29 5.29 -15.59 -7.46
C ALA A 29 4.04 -15.60 -8.35
N ALA A 30 2.93 -16.21 -7.87
CA ALA A 30 1.68 -16.30 -8.60
C ALA A 30 1.00 -14.92 -8.79
N VAL A 31 0.99 -14.07 -7.77
CA VAL A 31 0.32 -12.76 -7.84
C VAL A 31 1.19 -11.65 -8.40
N ARG A 32 2.52 -11.73 -8.29
CA ARG A 32 3.41 -10.64 -8.71
C ARG A 32 3.36 -10.32 -10.19
N PHE A 33 3.37 -11.34 -11.05
CA PHE A 33 3.35 -11.13 -12.49
C PHE A 33 2.09 -10.38 -12.96
N PRO A 34 0.86 -10.83 -12.61
CA PRO A 34 -0.35 -10.09 -13.00
C PRO A 34 -0.40 -8.70 -12.37
N THR A 35 -0.01 -8.52 -11.10
CA THR A 35 0.05 -7.19 -10.46
C THR A 35 0.99 -6.24 -11.21
N VAL A 36 2.21 -6.68 -11.52
CA VAL A 36 3.18 -5.83 -12.24
C VAL A 36 2.66 -5.44 -13.62
N ASN A 37 2.01 -6.36 -14.35
CA ASN A 37 1.48 -6.05 -15.67
C ASN A 37 0.25 -5.15 -15.62
N ALA A 38 -0.57 -5.24 -14.57
CA ALA A 38 -1.68 -4.33 -14.33
C ALA A 38 -1.19 -2.90 -13.99
N LEU A 39 -0.14 -2.78 -13.18
CA LEU A 39 0.35 -1.48 -12.72
C LEU A 39 1.13 -0.69 -13.76
N ARG A 40 1.82 -1.36 -14.70
CA ARG A 40 2.62 -0.68 -15.74
C ARG A 40 1.83 0.35 -16.57
N PRO A 41 0.67 0.02 -17.18
CA PRO A 41 -0.09 1.00 -17.94
C PRO A 41 -0.63 2.13 -17.06
N LEU A 42 -1.00 1.85 -15.81
CA LEU A 42 -1.43 2.87 -14.84
C LEU A 42 -0.29 3.85 -14.53
N ALA A 43 0.92 3.34 -14.32
CA ALA A 43 2.10 4.16 -14.10
C ALA A 43 2.42 5.04 -15.31
N ALA A 44 2.26 4.52 -16.54
CA ALA A 44 2.45 5.30 -17.75
C ALA A 44 1.40 6.42 -17.88
N TYR A 45 0.13 6.13 -17.54
CA TYR A 45 -0.94 7.12 -17.53
C TYR A 45 -0.70 8.22 -16.48
N ALA A 46 -0.31 7.85 -15.26
CA ALA A 46 0.03 8.82 -14.22
C ALA A 46 1.21 9.70 -14.62
N TYR A 47 2.27 9.11 -15.20
CA TYR A 47 3.41 9.84 -15.73
C TYR A 47 2.98 10.86 -16.79
N TYR A 48 2.10 10.46 -17.72
CA TYR A 48 1.55 11.35 -18.73
C TYR A 48 0.80 12.55 -18.13
N LEU A 49 -0.05 12.29 -17.12
CA LEU A 49 -0.77 13.35 -16.40
C LEU A 49 0.18 14.32 -15.71
N ALA A 50 1.20 13.81 -15.01
CA ALA A 50 2.19 14.65 -14.35
C ALA A 50 3.04 15.44 -15.36
N ALA A 51 3.47 14.83 -16.46
CA ALA A 51 4.25 15.51 -17.48
C ALA A 51 3.50 16.69 -18.11
N LYS A 52 2.17 16.55 -18.28
CA LYS A 52 1.28 17.63 -18.72
C LYS A 52 1.23 18.78 -17.71
N ASP A 53 1.05 18.47 -16.43
CA ASP A 53 0.99 19.49 -15.38
C ASP A 53 2.33 20.23 -15.24
N GLN A 54 3.44 19.48 -15.29
CA GLN A 54 4.79 20.01 -15.10
C GLN A 54 5.38 20.66 -16.35
N ARG A 55 4.68 20.56 -17.49
CA ARG A 55 5.13 20.93 -18.83
C ARG A 55 6.54 20.40 -19.14
N SER A 56 6.82 19.20 -18.66
CA SER A 56 8.15 18.59 -18.71
C SER A 56 8.04 17.07 -18.71
N TRP A 57 8.84 16.44 -19.55
CA TRP A 57 8.99 14.99 -19.61
C TRP A 57 10.23 14.51 -18.85
N ALA A 58 11.00 15.43 -18.26
CA ALA A 58 12.18 15.08 -17.51
C ALA A 58 11.78 14.30 -16.25
N LYS A 59 12.36 13.11 -16.07
CA LYS A 59 12.04 12.21 -14.95
C LYS A 59 12.01 12.93 -13.59
N LYS A 60 12.99 13.81 -13.33
CA LYS A 60 13.13 14.56 -12.08
C LYS A 60 11.95 15.48 -11.75
N ASP A 61 11.16 15.86 -12.76
CA ASP A 61 10.03 16.77 -12.61
C ASP A 61 8.71 16.00 -12.36
N VAL A 62 8.65 14.72 -12.72
CA VAL A 62 7.41 13.93 -12.76
C VAL A 62 7.44 12.68 -11.87
N VAL A 63 8.63 12.28 -11.40
CA VAL A 63 8.83 11.19 -10.46
C VAL A 63 9.41 11.73 -9.17
N LEU A 64 8.73 11.44 -8.06
CA LEU A 64 9.22 11.62 -6.71
C LEU A 64 9.70 10.26 -6.19
N THR A 65 10.95 10.18 -5.74
CA THR A 65 11.46 8.98 -5.08
C THR A 65 11.47 9.22 -3.57
N GLN A 66 10.91 8.28 -2.81
CA GLN A 66 10.84 8.33 -1.35
C GLN A 66 11.60 7.17 -0.71
N GLU A 67 12.34 7.48 0.35
CA GLU A 67 12.96 6.47 1.18
C GLU A 67 11.93 5.86 2.13
N ARG A 68 11.81 4.53 2.12
CA ARG A 68 10.85 3.78 2.93
C ARG A 68 11.53 2.60 3.62
N LEU A 69 10.96 2.15 4.73
CA LEU A 69 11.39 0.92 5.40
C LEU A 69 10.62 -0.30 4.89
N SER A 70 11.36 -1.37 4.57
CA SER A 70 10.81 -2.67 4.15
C SER A 70 11.80 -3.79 4.46
N GLY A 71 11.41 -4.79 5.23
CA GLY A 71 12.25 -5.95 5.56
C GLY A 71 13.59 -5.57 6.17
N GLY A 72 13.58 -4.61 7.11
CA GLY A 72 14.78 -4.13 7.82
C GLY A 72 15.73 -3.30 6.96
N LYS A 73 15.32 -2.88 5.76
CA LYS A 73 16.14 -2.10 4.83
C LYS A 73 15.45 -0.82 4.40
N THR A 74 16.25 0.21 4.14
CA THR A 74 15.81 1.39 3.41
C THR A 74 15.71 1.07 1.93
N ILE A 75 14.53 1.26 1.35
CA ILE A 75 14.25 1.07 -0.07
C ILE A 75 13.82 2.39 -0.70
N GLN A 76 14.03 2.51 -2.01
CA GLN A 76 13.58 3.67 -2.79
C GLN A 76 12.26 3.32 -3.48
N VAL A 77 11.20 4.06 -3.18
CA VAL A 77 9.86 3.89 -3.74
C VAL A 77 9.54 5.08 -4.64
N ASP A 78 9.40 4.80 -5.94
CA ASP A 78 9.01 5.81 -6.93
C ASP A 78 7.50 6.06 -6.87
N LYS A 79 7.11 7.33 -6.87
CA LYS A 79 5.75 7.83 -7.00
C LYS A 79 5.66 8.91 -8.07
N THR A 80 4.47 9.13 -8.59
CA THR A 80 4.23 10.20 -9.56
C THR A 80 4.06 11.52 -8.82
N VAL A 81 4.70 12.59 -9.29
CA VAL A 81 4.50 13.94 -8.74
C VAL A 81 3.07 14.39 -9.01
N THR A 82 2.37 14.78 -7.95
CA THR A 82 0.97 15.25 -8.01
C THR A 82 0.82 16.68 -7.49
N LEU A 83 1.92 17.31 -7.07
CA LEU A 83 1.97 18.66 -6.52
C LEU A 83 2.57 19.66 -7.53
N GLU A 84 2.27 20.93 -7.36
CA GLU A 84 2.88 22.03 -8.12
C GLU A 84 4.39 22.16 -7.83
N LYS A 85 5.14 22.61 -8.84
CA LYS A 85 6.62 22.62 -8.87
C LYS A 85 7.26 23.50 -7.79
N THR A 86 6.53 24.49 -7.28
CA THR A 86 6.98 25.44 -6.25
C THR A 86 7.09 24.81 -4.86
N ASP A 87 6.40 23.69 -4.62
CA ASP A 87 6.18 23.16 -3.26
C ASP A 87 6.61 21.70 -3.09
N ALA A 88 7.45 21.18 -3.99
CA ALA A 88 8.01 19.83 -3.87
C ALA A 88 8.80 19.61 -2.55
N ALA A 89 9.28 20.70 -1.92
CA ALA A 89 9.89 20.68 -0.59
C ALA A 89 8.88 20.63 0.58
N ALA A 90 7.60 20.97 0.34
CA ALA A 90 6.55 21.08 1.35
C ALA A 90 5.59 19.88 1.38
N ALA A 91 6.00 18.72 0.85
CA ALA A 91 5.20 17.49 0.73
C ALA A 91 4.90 16.80 2.08
N VAL A 92 4.32 17.53 3.03
CA VAL A 92 3.99 17.07 4.38
C VAL A 92 2.50 16.67 4.51
N SER A 93 1.60 17.21 3.67
CA SER A 93 0.16 16.93 3.73
C SER A 93 -0.33 16.01 2.60
N TYR A 94 -0.71 14.79 2.96
CA TYR A 94 -1.37 13.82 2.09
C TYR A 94 -2.89 14.04 2.11
N GLY A 95 -3.42 14.68 1.08
CA GLY A 95 -4.86 14.78 0.81
C GLY A 95 -5.13 15.40 -0.57
N PRO A 96 -6.26 15.10 -1.24
CA PRO A 96 -6.69 15.80 -2.45
C PRO A 96 -7.13 17.25 -2.16
N ALA A 97 -7.39 17.58 -0.88
CA ALA A 97 -7.66 18.93 -0.39
C ALA A 97 -6.38 19.76 -0.14
N ASN A 98 -5.20 19.23 -0.45
CA ASN A 98 -3.97 20.02 -0.39
C ASN A 98 -4.01 21.04 -1.54
N PRO A 99 -3.96 22.37 -1.25
CA PRO A 99 -4.16 23.41 -2.26
C PRO A 99 -3.09 23.42 -3.35
N HIS A 100 -1.96 22.73 -3.11
CA HIS A 100 -0.85 22.59 -4.04
C HIS A 100 -0.99 21.36 -4.96
N VAL A 101 -2.10 20.62 -4.89
CA VAL A 101 -2.37 19.49 -5.79
C VAL A 101 -2.82 20.01 -7.14
N THR A 102 -2.08 19.63 -8.17
CA THR A 102 -2.41 19.98 -9.56
C THR A 102 -3.74 19.35 -9.99
N LYS A 103 -4.40 19.93 -11.00
CA LYS A 103 -5.67 19.39 -11.53
C LYS A 103 -5.55 17.92 -11.95
N ASN A 104 -4.51 17.55 -12.71
CA ASN A 104 -4.33 16.15 -13.09
C ASN A 104 -3.71 15.32 -11.95
N GLY A 105 -2.93 15.93 -11.05
CA GLY A 105 -2.52 15.29 -9.79
C GLY A 105 -3.69 14.84 -8.91
N GLY A 106 -4.73 15.66 -8.80
CA GLY A 106 -5.97 15.31 -8.10
C GLY A 106 -6.73 14.17 -8.77
N LYS A 107 -6.76 14.15 -10.12
CA LYS A 107 -7.29 13.00 -10.89
C LYS A 107 -6.46 11.74 -10.62
N ALA A 108 -5.13 11.83 -10.68
CA ALA A 108 -4.24 10.70 -10.46
C ALA A 108 -4.41 10.08 -9.06
N ARG A 109 -4.48 10.91 -8.01
CA ARG A 109 -4.71 10.47 -6.62
C ARG A 109 -6.08 9.81 -6.44
N ARG A 110 -7.16 10.39 -7.00
CA ARG A 110 -8.51 9.81 -6.92
C ARG A 110 -8.60 8.43 -7.58
N LEU A 111 -7.83 8.23 -8.65
CA LEU A 111 -7.76 6.95 -9.35
C LEU A 111 -6.71 6.00 -8.75
N GLY A 112 -5.89 6.46 -7.80
CA GLY A 112 -4.78 5.70 -7.22
C GLY A 112 -3.66 5.35 -8.21
N VAL A 113 -3.62 5.99 -9.39
CA VAL A 113 -2.64 5.69 -10.44
C VAL A 113 -1.28 6.33 -10.18
N ASP A 114 -1.22 7.35 -9.31
CA ASP A 114 0.03 8.00 -8.89
C ASP A 114 1.00 7.05 -8.17
N GLU A 115 0.44 5.98 -7.60
CA GLU A 115 1.14 4.89 -6.92
C GLU A 115 1.54 3.77 -7.90
N GLY A 116 1.17 3.87 -9.18
CA GLY A 116 1.46 2.87 -10.19
C GLY A 116 2.96 2.57 -10.32
N LEU A 117 3.83 3.59 -10.14
CA LEU A 117 5.29 3.44 -10.22
C LEU A 117 5.88 2.47 -9.18
N GLN A 118 5.15 2.14 -8.11
CA GLN A 118 5.56 1.13 -7.13
C GLN A 118 5.70 -0.28 -7.73
N TYR A 119 5.16 -0.53 -8.93
CA TYR A 119 5.39 -1.80 -9.65
C TYR A 119 6.87 -2.13 -9.81
N LYS A 120 7.75 -1.12 -9.87
CA LYS A 120 9.20 -1.33 -9.97
C LYS A 120 9.74 -1.99 -8.72
N SER A 121 9.30 -1.55 -7.55
CA SER A 121 9.69 -2.13 -6.25
C SER A 121 9.12 -3.53 -6.09
N ILE A 122 7.87 -3.77 -6.54
CA ILE A 122 7.27 -5.12 -6.61
C ILE A 122 8.10 -6.04 -7.52
N LYS A 123 8.48 -5.56 -8.71
CA LYS A 123 9.29 -6.31 -9.69
C LYS A 123 10.66 -6.68 -9.12
N LYS A 124 11.30 -5.76 -8.38
CA LYS A 124 12.59 -5.97 -7.70
C LYS A 124 12.49 -6.83 -6.44
N ARG A 125 11.27 -7.08 -5.94
CA ARG A 125 10.98 -7.76 -4.67
C ARG A 125 11.42 -6.97 -3.42
N ASP A 126 11.55 -5.65 -3.57
CA ASP A 126 11.76 -4.73 -2.45
C ASP A 126 10.49 -4.62 -1.58
N ILE A 127 9.33 -4.85 -2.21
CA ILE A 127 8.02 -4.98 -1.59
C ILE A 127 7.29 -6.22 -2.15
N LEU A 128 6.45 -6.83 -1.33
CA LEU A 128 5.53 -7.92 -1.69
C LEU A 128 4.22 -7.36 -2.24
N VAL A 129 3.41 -8.19 -2.89
CA VAL A 129 2.07 -7.76 -3.32
C VAL A 129 1.16 -7.63 -2.10
N VAL A 130 1.12 -8.64 -1.23
CA VAL A 130 0.38 -8.62 0.04
C VAL A 130 1.37 -8.85 1.18
N SER A 131 1.33 -8.04 2.24
CA SER A 131 2.14 -8.30 3.43
C SER A 131 1.50 -7.69 4.67
N HIS A 132 2.17 -7.85 5.81
CA HIS A 132 1.70 -7.38 7.11
C HIS A 132 1.42 -5.87 7.13
N SER A 133 2.31 -5.05 6.58
CA SER A 133 2.20 -3.59 6.60
C SER A 133 2.64 -2.98 5.28
N ARG A 134 2.41 -1.68 5.12
CA ARG A 134 2.90 -0.87 4.00
C ARG A 134 4.33 -0.39 4.24
N PRO A 135 5.07 -0.01 3.18
CA PRO A 135 6.33 0.71 3.35
C PRO A 135 6.08 2.04 4.05
N ILE A 136 6.63 2.21 5.26
CA ILE A 136 6.49 3.44 6.06
C ILE A 136 7.71 4.35 5.92
N LEU A 137 7.56 5.64 6.21
CA LEU A 137 8.70 6.54 6.31
C LEU A 137 9.43 6.29 7.63
N HIS A 138 10.75 6.52 7.65
CA HIS A 138 11.56 6.41 8.87
C HIS A 138 11.00 7.23 10.04
N ARG A 139 10.51 8.45 9.75
CA ARG A 139 9.92 9.34 10.77
C ARG A 139 8.63 8.80 11.37
N ASP A 140 7.87 7.99 10.62
CA ASP A 140 6.57 7.48 11.06
C ASP A 140 6.74 6.33 12.07
N VAL A 141 7.91 5.69 12.13
CA VAL A 141 8.22 4.61 13.08
C VAL A 141 8.13 5.12 14.53
N GLY A 142 8.71 6.29 14.81
CA GLY A 142 8.67 6.88 16.14
C GLY A 142 7.25 7.21 16.60
N VAL A 143 6.42 7.71 15.68
CA VAL A 143 5.01 8.03 15.94
C VAL A 143 4.22 6.77 16.29
N GLU A 144 4.39 5.68 15.54
CA GLU A 144 3.72 4.42 15.87
C GLU A 144 4.13 3.86 17.23
N ALA A 145 5.40 3.99 17.61
CA ALA A 145 5.90 3.55 18.92
C ALA A 145 5.30 4.37 20.07
N GLU A 146 5.16 5.69 19.89
CA GLU A 146 4.52 6.58 20.85
C GLU A 146 3.04 6.25 21.01
N VAL A 147 2.31 6.07 19.89
CA VAL A 147 0.90 5.64 19.88
C VAL A 147 0.75 4.26 20.53
N ALA A 148 1.67 3.32 20.27
CA ALA A 148 1.61 2.01 20.90
C ALA A 148 1.69 2.11 22.42
N LYS A 149 2.57 2.97 22.95
CA LYS A 149 2.70 3.21 24.39
C LYS A 149 1.46 3.89 24.98
N GLU A 150 0.93 4.91 24.30
CA GLU A 150 -0.27 5.62 24.75
C GLU A 150 -1.49 4.68 24.88
N PHE A 151 -1.64 3.74 23.96
CA PHE A 151 -2.77 2.82 23.89
C PHE A 151 -2.52 1.45 24.55
N GLY A 152 -1.37 1.23 25.19
CA GLY A 152 -1.01 -0.03 25.85
C GLY A 152 -0.84 -1.22 24.88
N LEU A 153 -0.31 -0.95 23.68
CA LEU A 153 -0.13 -1.88 22.57
C LEU A 153 1.34 -2.26 22.34
N GLU A 154 2.21 -2.09 23.34
CA GLU A 154 3.65 -2.31 23.19
C GLU A 154 3.98 -3.74 22.73
N ARG A 155 3.23 -4.73 23.19
CA ARG A 155 3.40 -6.13 22.77
C ARG A 155 2.98 -6.38 21.32
N ASP A 156 1.96 -5.68 20.84
CA ASP A 156 1.55 -5.76 19.44
C ASP A 156 2.56 -5.03 18.57
N TYR A 157 3.03 -3.87 19.01
CA TYR A 157 4.06 -3.11 18.33
C TYR A 157 5.38 -3.88 18.22
N ASP A 158 5.83 -4.58 19.27
CA ASP A 158 7.01 -5.46 19.23
C ASP A 158 6.91 -6.47 18.07
N VAL A 159 5.73 -7.07 17.88
CA VAL A 159 5.46 -8.04 16.79
C VAL A 159 5.47 -7.36 15.42
N VAL A 160 4.85 -6.18 15.30
CA VAL A 160 4.85 -5.39 14.07
C VAL A 160 6.27 -4.97 13.70
N GLU A 161 7.06 -4.52 14.66
CA GLU A 161 8.45 -4.10 14.47
C GLU A 161 9.33 -5.30 14.06
N ALA A 162 9.19 -6.45 14.72
CA ALA A 162 9.88 -7.67 14.33
C ALA A 162 9.54 -8.08 12.89
N ALA A 163 8.25 -8.09 12.53
CA ALA A 163 7.82 -8.41 11.17
C ALA A 163 8.34 -7.40 10.14
N ARG A 164 8.36 -6.10 10.46
CA ARG A 164 8.91 -5.04 9.59
C ARG A 164 10.40 -5.20 9.32
N ASN A 165 11.14 -5.71 10.31
CA ASN A 165 12.58 -5.94 10.18
C ASN A 165 12.93 -7.21 9.42
N LEU A 166 12.02 -8.19 9.35
CA LEU A 166 12.28 -9.50 8.74
C LEU A 166 11.60 -9.67 7.37
N ILE A 167 10.36 -9.21 7.25
CA ILE A 167 9.47 -9.49 6.12
C ILE A 167 9.32 -8.20 5.30
N PRO A 168 9.59 -8.24 3.98
CA PRO A 168 9.35 -7.07 3.14
C PRO A 168 7.89 -6.63 3.22
N ALA A 169 7.71 -5.31 3.25
CA ALA A 169 6.40 -4.68 3.31
C ALA A 169 5.58 -5.00 2.05
N GLY A 170 4.27 -4.84 2.15
CA GLY A 170 3.29 -5.15 1.13
C GLY A 170 2.83 -3.89 0.42
N PHE A 171 2.59 -4.02 -0.87
CA PHE A 171 1.84 -3.03 -1.62
C PHE A 171 0.41 -2.90 -1.07
N ILE A 172 -0.21 -4.05 -0.78
CA ILE A 172 -1.48 -4.17 -0.08
C ILE A 172 -1.20 -4.66 1.35
N SER A 173 -1.83 -4.02 2.34
CA SER A 173 -1.78 -4.45 3.75
C SER A 173 -3.19 -4.70 4.30
N PRO A 174 -3.37 -5.67 5.20
CA PRO A 174 -4.65 -5.95 5.87
C PRO A 174 -5.21 -4.72 6.59
N ALA A 175 -4.36 -3.95 7.26
CA ALA A 175 -4.78 -2.72 7.93
C ALA A 175 -5.41 -1.72 6.95
N ALA A 176 -4.92 -1.63 5.72
CA ALA A 176 -5.52 -0.75 4.72
C ALA A 176 -6.85 -1.24 4.15
N VAL A 177 -7.14 -2.54 4.28
CA VAL A 177 -8.36 -3.18 3.75
C VAL A 177 -9.44 -3.29 4.83
N LEU A 178 -9.04 -3.63 6.06
CA LEU A 178 -9.93 -4.01 7.16
C LEU A 178 -10.21 -2.86 8.13
N ASN A 179 -9.47 -1.76 8.07
CA ASN A 179 -9.68 -0.66 9.02
C ASN A 179 -10.83 0.23 8.55
N HIS A 180 -11.94 0.20 9.29
CA HIS A 180 -13.20 0.87 8.98
C HIS A 180 -13.30 2.29 9.55
N TYR A 181 -12.22 2.86 10.11
CA TYR A 181 -12.29 4.22 10.64
C TYR A 181 -12.52 5.23 9.51
N PRO A 182 -13.60 6.03 9.57
CA PRO A 182 -13.82 7.09 8.61
C PRO A 182 -12.61 8.04 8.67
N VAL A 183 -11.99 8.23 7.51
CA VAL A 183 -10.74 8.97 7.32
C VAL A 183 -11.03 10.48 7.33
N ASP A 184 -11.77 10.96 8.33
CA ASP A 184 -11.77 12.37 8.68
C ASP A 184 -10.63 12.59 9.68
N ARG A 185 -9.40 12.51 9.16
CA ARG A 185 -8.13 12.62 9.90
C ARG A 185 -7.82 14.06 10.30
N THR A 186 -8.84 14.82 10.68
CA THR A 186 -8.75 16.25 10.97
C THR A 186 -8.26 16.55 12.39
N SER A 187 -8.27 15.57 13.30
CA SER A 187 -7.66 15.70 14.63
C SER A 187 -6.58 14.64 14.89
N ASP A 188 -5.58 15.04 15.68
CA ASP A 188 -4.48 14.17 16.12
C ASP A 188 -5.00 12.93 16.86
N GLU A 189 -6.09 13.08 17.63
CA GLU A 189 -6.74 11.98 18.36
C GLU A 189 -7.31 10.91 17.41
N VAL A 190 -7.96 11.32 16.31
CA VAL A 190 -8.49 10.39 15.31
C VAL A 190 -7.34 9.66 14.59
N GLN A 191 -6.24 10.37 14.32
CA GLN A 191 -5.05 9.78 13.73
C GLN A 191 -4.42 8.75 14.68
N ALA A 192 -4.23 9.08 15.96
CA ALA A 192 -3.67 8.17 16.95
C ALA A 192 -4.53 6.90 17.12
N LYS A 193 -5.86 7.04 17.18
CA LYS A 193 -6.80 5.89 17.21
C LYS A 193 -6.71 5.02 15.96
N ALA A 194 -6.59 5.63 14.78
CA ALA A 194 -6.44 4.90 13.52
C ALA A 194 -5.12 4.12 13.49
N LEU A 195 -4.00 4.75 13.88
CA LEU A 195 -2.69 4.09 14.00
C LEU A 195 -2.72 2.94 15.02
N ALA A 196 -3.35 3.14 16.18
CA ALA A 196 -3.53 2.09 17.19
C ALA A 196 -4.30 0.88 16.62
N SER A 197 -5.33 1.13 15.81
CA SER A 197 -6.05 0.08 15.09
C SER A 197 -5.19 -0.62 14.04
N ASP A 198 -4.41 0.14 13.26
CA ASP A 198 -3.47 -0.41 12.27
C ASP A 198 -2.44 -1.34 12.92
N ILE A 199 -1.90 -0.96 14.10
CA ILE A 199 -0.98 -1.80 14.88
C ILE A 199 -1.64 -3.13 15.26
N ARG A 200 -2.87 -3.09 15.80
CA ARG A 200 -3.61 -4.31 16.21
C ARG A 200 -3.89 -5.23 15.04
N VAL A 201 -4.42 -4.69 13.93
CA VAL A 201 -4.74 -5.47 12.73
C VAL A 201 -3.47 -6.08 12.13
N THR A 202 -2.37 -5.32 12.10
CA THR A 202 -1.08 -5.81 11.60
C THR A 202 -0.54 -6.92 12.49
N ALA A 203 -0.55 -6.75 13.82
CA ALA A 203 -0.08 -7.76 14.76
C ALA A 203 -0.91 -9.05 14.69
N ASP A 204 -2.24 -8.95 14.63
CA ASP A 204 -3.11 -10.12 14.42
C ASP A 204 -2.78 -10.82 13.11
N TYR A 205 -2.62 -10.06 12.02
CA TYR A 205 -2.22 -10.65 10.74
C TYR A 205 -0.88 -11.39 10.85
N VAL A 206 0.15 -10.78 11.44
CA VAL A 206 1.48 -11.41 11.56
C VAL A 206 1.40 -12.75 12.31
N ARG A 207 0.62 -12.81 13.39
CA ARG A 207 0.45 -14.02 14.21
C ARG A 207 -0.34 -15.11 13.48
N ASN A 208 -1.36 -14.72 12.74
CA ASN A 208 -2.34 -15.64 12.16
C ASN A 208 -2.28 -15.72 10.62
N ALA A 209 -1.18 -15.25 10.02
CA ALA A 209 -1.04 -15.19 8.58
C ALA A 209 -1.14 -16.59 7.96
N SER A 210 -1.80 -16.66 6.81
CA SER A 210 -2.01 -17.88 6.04
C SER A 210 -2.29 -17.51 4.59
N LEU A 211 -2.18 -18.50 3.71
CA LEU A 211 -2.58 -18.34 2.30
C LEU A 211 -4.01 -17.82 2.17
N ALA A 212 -4.95 -18.33 2.98
CA ALA A 212 -6.34 -17.91 2.96
C ALA A 212 -6.51 -16.44 3.36
N ARG A 213 -5.73 -15.95 4.34
CA ARG A 213 -5.74 -14.54 4.72
C ARG A 213 -5.16 -13.66 3.62
N ASP A 214 -4.04 -14.04 3.01
CA ASP A 214 -3.47 -13.27 1.89
C ASP A 214 -4.45 -13.18 0.72
N ALA A 215 -5.07 -14.30 0.36
CA ALA A 215 -6.08 -14.36 -0.70
C ALA A 215 -7.32 -13.53 -0.35
N SER A 216 -7.76 -13.58 0.92
CA SER A 216 -8.87 -12.76 1.41
C SER A 216 -8.54 -11.27 1.38
N THR A 217 -7.36 -10.86 1.86
CA THR A 217 -6.91 -9.46 1.78
C THR A 217 -6.86 -8.97 0.34
N LEU A 218 -6.39 -9.81 -0.59
CA LEU A 218 -6.39 -9.50 -2.01
C LEU A 218 -7.81 -9.35 -2.57
N ALA A 219 -8.72 -10.26 -2.21
CA ALA A 219 -10.11 -10.24 -2.68
C ALA A 219 -10.93 -9.06 -2.13
N HIS A 220 -10.66 -8.63 -0.89
CA HIS A 220 -11.31 -7.47 -0.28
C HIS A 220 -10.66 -6.14 -0.67
N THR A 221 -9.60 -6.15 -1.50
CA THR A 221 -9.04 -4.92 -2.05
C THR A 221 -10.00 -4.37 -3.11
N PRO A 222 -10.60 -3.19 -2.92
CA PRO A 222 -11.66 -2.71 -3.81
C PRO A 222 -11.14 -2.46 -5.23
N PHE A 223 -11.87 -2.90 -6.27
CA PHE A 223 -11.47 -2.84 -7.68
C PHE A 223 -12.02 -1.58 -8.37
N VAL A 224 -11.27 -0.98 -9.31
CA VAL A 224 -11.76 0.10 -10.20
C VAL A 224 -11.67 -0.40 -11.61
N ILE A 225 -12.78 -0.34 -12.34
CA ILE A 225 -12.82 -0.65 -13.76
C ILE A 225 -12.47 0.63 -14.53
N LEU A 226 -11.36 0.61 -15.26
CA LEU A 226 -11.06 1.68 -16.22
C LEU A 226 -11.81 1.39 -17.51
N ASP A 227 -12.78 2.25 -17.87
CA ASP A 227 -13.36 2.20 -19.21
C ASP A 227 -12.35 2.79 -20.22
N THR A 228 -11.80 1.89 -21.02
CA THR A 228 -10.79 2.22 -22.04
C THR A 228 -11.35 3.04 -23.21
N ARG A 229 -12.68 3.18 -23.35
CA ARG A 229 -13.31 3.92 -24.45
C ARG A 229 -13.43 5.43 -24.17
N HIS A 230 -13.47 5.84 -22.90
CA HIS A 230 -13.77 7.22 -22.52
C HIS A 230 -12.68 7.89 -21.67
N GLY A 231 -11.68 7.15 -21.19
CA GLY A 231 -10.64 7.72 -20.31
C GLY A 231 -11.17 8.16 -18.94
N ASP A 232 -12.36 7.66 -18.60
CA ASP A 232 -13.07 7.86 -17.35
C ASP A 232 -13.09 6.53 -16.59
N ALA A 233 -12.83 6.60 -15.29
CA ALA A 233 -12.91 5.44 -14.43
C ALA A 233 -14.38 5.22 -14.07
N VAL A 234 -14.90 4.04 -14.40
CA VAL A 234 -16.23 3.62 -13.98
C VAL A 234 -16.03 2.84 -12.69
N ILE A 235 -16.29 3.50 -11.57
CA ILE A 235 -16.38 2.82 -10.28
C ILE A 235 -17.63 1.95 -10.36
N SER A 236 -17.47 0.62 -10.32
CA SER A 236 -18.59 -0.29 -10.17
C SER A 236 -19.11 -0.16 -8.74
N GLU A 237 -20.14 0.68 -8.56
CA GLU A 237 -20.90 0.78 -7.33
C GLU A 237 -21.67 -0.53 -7.07
N GLU A 238 -21.11 -1.43 -6.27
CA GLU A 238 -21.92 -2.38 -5.47
C GLU A 238 -21.72 -2.20 -3.96
N HIS A 239 -20.89 -1.24 -3.53
CA HIS A 239 -20.89 -0.76 -2.16
C HIS A 239 -21.07 0.77 -2.14
N PRO A 240 -22.32 1.24 -2.03
CA PRO A 240 -22.56 2.65 -1.83
C PRO A 240 -22.02 3.02 -0.44
N HIS A 241 -21.28 4.12 -0.36
CA HIS A 241 -20.78 4.75 0.87
C HIS A 241 -19.49 4.19 1.49
N LEU A 242 -18.39 4.19 0.74
CA LEU A 242 -17.08 4.47 1.35
C LEU A 242 -16.45 5.68 0.65
N PRO A 243 -16.35 6.85 1.30
CA PRO A 243 -15.59 7.95 0.74
C PRO A 243 -14.16 7.46 0.49
N ALA A 244 -13.69 7.61 -0.75
CA ALA A 244 -12.31 7.30 -1.10
C ALA A 244 -11.38 7.98 -0.07
N PRO A 245 -10.48 7.24 0.60
CA PRO A 245 -9.64 7.80 1.64
C PRO A 245 -8.86 8.97 1.07
N GLN A 246 -9.13 10.17 1.58
CA GLN A 246 -8.32 11.34 1.30
C GLN A 246 -6.92 11.09 1.87
N GLY A 247 -5.96 10.74 1.01
CA GLY A 247 -4.55 10.58 1.39
C GLY A 247 -4.11 9.18 1.80
N GLY A 248 -4.97 8.16 1.70
CA GLY A 248 -4.59 6.76 1.88
C GLY A 248 -4.90 5.97 0.61
N LEU A 249 -3.93 5.19 0.13
CA LEU A 249 -4.07 4.22 -0.96
C LEU A 249 -5.34 3.35 -0.77
N ALA A 250 -6.48 3.77 -1.30
CA ALA A 250 -7.39 2.86 -1.98
C ALA A 250 -6.99 2.95 -3.45
N ALA A 251 -5.78 2.48 -3.78
CA ALA A 251 -5.53 2.23 -5.19
C ALA A 251 -6.29 0.97 -5.54
N HIS A 252 -7.29 1.23 -6.35
CA HIS A 252 -8.20 0.25 -6.82
C HIS A 252 -7.59 -0.40 -8.05
N PHE A 253 -7.15 -1.65 -7.92
CA PHE A 253 -6.47 -2.35 -9.01
C PHE A 253 -7.41 -3.35 -9.64
N VAL A 254 -7.57 -3.30 -10.96
CA VAL A 254 -7.87 -4.54 -11.69
C VAL A 254 -6.60 -5.37 -11.66
N LEU A 255 -6.47 -6.24 -10.66
CA LEU A 255 -5.75 -7.48 -10.93
C LEU A 255 -6.57 -8.21 -11.98
N PRO A 256 -6.04 -8.51 -13.17
CA PRO A 256 -6.60 -9.60 -13.94
C PRO A 256 -6.37 -10.84 -13.10
N ILE A 257 -7.32 -11.16 -12.22
CA ILE A 257 -7.47 -12.53 -11.76
C ILE A 257 -7.98 -13.25 -13.01
N VAL A 258 -7.05 -13.70 -13.85
CA VAL A 258 -7.33 -14.84 -14.71
C VAL A 258 -7.43 -16.01 -13.75
N VAL A 259 -8.58 -16.16 -13.10
CA VAL A 259 -9.00 -17.47 -12.64
C VAL A 259 -9.14 -18.23 -13.94
N GLY A 260 -8.25 -19.21 -14.16
CA GLY A 260 -8.49 -20.24 -15.16
C GLY A 260 -9.75 -20.99 -14.76
N LEU A 261 -10.91 -20.44 -15.13
CA LEU A 261 -12.13 -21.21 -15.27
C LEU A 261 -12.04 -21.91 -16.63
N GLU A 262 -11.18 -22.91 -16.72
CA GLU A 262 -11.49 -24.03 -17.61
C GLU A 262 -12.54 -24.86 -16.89
N LEU A 263 -13.82 -24.59 -17.12
CA LEU A 263 -14.88 -25.59 -16.96
C LEU A 263 -16.01 -25.30 -17.97
N HIS A 264 -15.81 -25.89 -19.15
CA HIS A 264 -16.78 -26.63 -19.97
C HIS A 264 -18.24 -26.18 -20.05
N ASN A 265 -18.67 -25.98 -21.30
CA ASN A 265 -20.03 -25.84 -21.84
C ASN A 265 -20.64 -24.43 -21.84
N LEU A 266 -20.29 -23.66 -22.87
CA LEU A 266 -21.23 -22.87 -23.68
C LEU A 266 -20.81 -22.93 -25.14
#